data_AF-A0A3D3SZ49-F1
#
_entry.id   AF-A0A3D3SZ49-F1
#
_cell.length_a   1.000
_cell.length_b   1.000
_cell.length_c   1.000
_cell.angle_alpha   90.00
_cell.angle_beta   90.00
_cell.angle_gamma   90.00
#
_symmetry.space_group_name_H-M   'P 1'
#
loop_
_entity.id
_entity.type
_entity.pdbx_description
1 polymer ?
#
loop_
_entity_poly.entity_id
_entity_poly.type
_entity_poly.pdbx_seq_one_letter_code
_entity_poly.pdbx_strand_id
1 'polypeptide(L)'
;MLMTEHIASPQTARSKVGVGLRHPHYEQALAKAADIDFVEVHTENFFMDGGANLALLERARELYDISFHCTALGLGSAAGISHKALAKLAELVQRFDPVLVSDHLCFCWVNLDGQRLHAGDLLPVPRTRESLAVLAANIDRVQQAIGRPLLV
;
A
#
# COMPACT_ATOMS: atom_id res chain seq x y z
N MET A 1 39.38 39.96 8.99
CA MET A 1 38.48 39.56 7.89
C MET A 1 38.06 38.12 8.19
N LEU A 2 36.99 37.95 8.95
CA LEU A 2 36.40 36.65 9.27
C LEU A 2 35.36 36.36 8.20
N MET A 3 35.58 35.32 7.39
CA MET A 3 34.61 34.83 6.43
C MET A 3 33.52 34.08 7.19
N THR A 4 32.31 34.61 7.19
CA THR A 4 31.11 33.88 7.61
C THR A 4 30.75 32.88 6.54
N GLU A 5 30.95 31.60 6.80
CA GLU A 5 30.41 30.52 5.98
C GLU A 5 28.89 30.54 6.07
N HIS A 6 28.23 30.79 4.94
CA HIS A 6 26.80 30.62 4.81
C HIS A 6 26.47 29.12 4.82
N ILE A 7 25.93 28.64 5.94
CA ILE A 7 25.29 27.32 6.00
C ILE A 7 24.06 27.40 5.09
N ALA A 8 24.09 26.68 3.96
CA ALA A 8 22.95 26.57 3.07
C ALA A 8 21.75 25.99 3.84
N SER A 9 20.62 26.70 3.82
CA SER A 9 19.37 26.22 4.41
C SER A 9 18.95 24.93 3.70
N PRO A 10 18.55 23.87 4.41
CA PRO A 10 18.06 22.65 3.77
C PRO A 10 16.86 23.02 2.89
N GLN A 11 16.98 22.72 1.60
CA GLN A 11 15.90 22.90 0.64
C GLN A 11 14.74 22.01 1.11
N THR A 12 13.67 22.62 1.63
CA THR A 12 12.48 21.90 2.06
C THR A 12 11.89 21.24 0.81
N ALA A 13 11.95 19.91 0.75
CA ALA A 13 11.32 19.16 -0.33
C ALA A 13 9.83 19.53 -0.36
N ARG A 14 9.32 19.87 -1.55
CA ARG A 14 7.89 20.14 -1.75
C ARG A 14 7.10 18.89 -1.37
N SER A 15 6.04 19.05 -0.57
CA SER A 15 5.10 17.97 -0.28
C SER A 15 4.45 17.47 -1.57
N LYS A 16 4.47 16.14 -1.78
CA LYS A 16 3.74 15.50 -2.88
C LYS A 16 2.23 15.54 -2.63
N VAL A 17 1.45 15.71 -3.68
CA VAL A 17 -0.01 15.69 -3.71
C VAL A 17 -0.47 14.46 -4.47
N GLY A 18 -1.30 13.63 -3.84
CA GLY A 18 -1.86 12.43 -4.46
C GLY A 18 -3.37 12.39 -4.41
N VAL A 19 -3.96 11.63 -5.33
CA VAL A 19 -5.41 11.43 -5.42
C VAL A 19 -5.73 9.94 -5.55
N GLY A 20 -6.75 9.48 -4.85
CA GLY A 20 -7.25 8.12 -5.00
C GLY A 20 -7.87 7.92 -6.38
N LEU A 21 -7.30 7.03 -7.19
CA LEU A 21 -7.83 6.68 -8.50
C LEU A 21 -8.89 5.57 -8.31
N ARG A 22 -10.15 5.91 -8.61
CA ARG A 22 -11.31 5.03 -8.47
C ARG A 22 -11.99 4.85 -9.82
N HIS A 23 -12.71 3.74 -9.98
CA HIS A 23 -13.30 3.33 -11.27
C HIS A 23 -14.03 4.45 -12.04
N PRO A 24 -14.87 5.30 -11.42
CA PRO A 24 -15.55 6.38 -12.13
C PRO A 24 -14.63 7.46 -12.73
N HIS A 25 -13.38 7.55 -12.26
CA HIS A 25 -12.43 8.59 -12.67
C HIS A 25 -11.37 8.10 -13.64
N TYR A 26 -11.37 6.80 -13.98
CA TYR A 26 -10.33 6.21 -14.81
C TYR A 26 -10.25 6.86 -16.19
N GLU A 27 -11.38 7.00 -16.90
CA GLU A 27 -11.41 7.60 -18.23
C GLU A 27 -10.85 9.03 -18.21
N GLN A 28 -11.31 9.85 -17.27
CA GLN A 28 -10.85 11.24 -17.13
C GLN A 28 -9.35 11.31 -16.79
N ALA A 29 -8.88 10.50 -15.85
CA ALA A 29 -7.49 10.50 -15.40
C ALA A 29 -6.50 10.02 -16.46
N LEU A 30 -6.95 9.15 -17.37
CA LEU A 30 -6.14 8.59 -18.46
C LEU A 30 -6.23 9.41 -19.77
N ALA A 31 -7.30 10.17 -19.97
CA ALA A 31 -7.45 11.03 -21.15
C ALA A 31 -6.49 12.23 -21.13
N LYS A 32 -6.24 12.80 -19.95
CA LYS A 32 -5.30 13.91 -19.76
C LYS A 32 -4.70 13.86 -18.36
N ALA A 33 -3.37 13.91 -18.28
CA ALA A 33 -2.65 13.97 -17.02
C ALA A 33 -3.11 15.19 -16.18
N ALA A 34 -3.52 14.94 -14.94
CA ALA A 34 -3.79 15.98 -13.95
C ALA A 34 -2.48 16.49 -13.31
N ASP A 35 -2.49 17.71 -12.77
CA ASP A 35 -1.36 18.30 -12.05
C ASP A 35 -1.27 17.73 -10.61
N ILE A 36 -0.94 16.45 -10.50
CA ILE A 36 -0.76 15.70 -9.25
C ILE A 36 0.50 14.84 -9.34
N ASP A 37 1.13 14.56 -8.20
CA ASP A 37 2.40 13.84 -8.16
C ASP A 37 2.22 12.32 -8.26
N PHE A 38 1.13 11.77 -7.70
CA PHE A 38 0.85 10.33 -7.75
C PHE A 38 -0.65 10.03 -7.68
N VAL A 39 -1.01 8.81 -8.09
CA VAL A 39 -2.34 8.24 -7.84
C VAL A 39 -2.27 7.09 -6.86
N GLU A 40 -3.28 6.96 -6.01
CA GLU A 40 -3.40 5.84 -5.08
C GLU A 40 -4.48 4.86 -5.51
N VAL A 41 -4.14 3.57 -5.52
CA VAL A 41 -5.04 2.49 -5.89
C VAL A 41 -5.08 1.38 -4.85
N HIS A 42 -6.21 0.67 -4.76
CA HIS A 42 -6.32 -0.50 -3.89
C HIS A 42 -5.75 -1.74 -4.58
N THR A 43 -4.80 -2.43 -3.92
CA THR A 43 -4.05 -3.53 -4.55
C THR A 43 -4.94 -4.73 -4.90
N GLU A 44 -5.95 -5.00 -4.09
CA GLU A 44 -6.87 -6.13 -4.20
C GLU A 44 -7.66 -6.11 -5.52
N ASN A 45 -7.84 -4.92 -6.12
CA ASN A 45 -8.49 -4.77 -7.42
C ASN A 45 -7.65 -5.32 -8.60
N PHE A 46 -6.39 -5.67 -8.36
CA PHE A 46 -5.40 -6.10 -9.35
C PHE A 46 -4.76 -7.45 -9.03
N PHE A 47 -5.32 -8.24 -8.12
CA PHE A 47 -4.82 -9.60 -7.81
C PHE A 47 -5.19 -10.67 -8.85
N MET A 48 -6.08 -10.34 -9.78
CA MET A 48 -6.38 -11.20 -10.93
C MET A 48 -5.30 -11.07 -11.99
N ASP A 49 -4.94 -12.19 -12.62
CA ASP A 49 -3.93 -12.18 -13.68
C ASP A 49 -4.49 -11.50 -14.93
N GLY A 50 -3.95 -10.32 -15.25
CA GLY A 50 -4.33 -9.56 -16.45
C GLY A 50 -5.71 -8.89 -16.38
N GLY A 51 -6.29 -8.69 -17.56
CA GLY A 51 -7.61 -8.08 -17.72
C GLY A 51 -7.59 -6.55 -17.73
N ALA A 52 -8.80 -5.98 -17.87
CA ALA A 52 -9.00 -4.56 -18.06
C ALA A 52 -8.39 -3.72 -16.92
N ASN A 53 -8.51 -4.17 -15.67
CA ASN A 53 -7.96 -3.45 -14.52
C ASN A 53 -6.43 -3.33 -14.58
N LEU A 54 -5.72 -4.40 -14.97
CA LEU A 54 -4.26 -4.37 -15.02
C LEU A 54 -3.77 -3.50 -16.16
N ALA A 55 -4.40 -3.58 -17.34
CA ALA A 55 -4.10 -2.70 -18.47
C ALA A 55 -4.33 -1.22 -18.10
N LEU A 56 -5.35 -0.94 -17.29
CA LEU A 56 -5.64 0.40 -16.79
C LEU A 56 -4.56 0.91 -15.86
N LEU A 57 -4.06 0.05 -14.96
CA LEU A 57 -2.97 0.40 -14.05
C LEU A 57 -1.66 0.64 -14.81
N GLU A 58 -1.39 -0.12 -15.87
CA GLU A 58 -0.27 0.12 -16.78
C GLU A 58 -0.36 1.52 -17.42
N ARG A 59 -1.54 1.88 -17.94
CA ARG A 59 -1.76 3.23 -18.48
C ARG A 59 -1.63 4.32 -17.43
N ALA A 60 -2.10 4.08 -16.21
CA ALA A 60 -1.94 5.05 -15.12
C ALA A 60 -0.46 5.25 -14.78
N ARG A 61 0.35 4.18 -14.78
CA ARG A 61 1.78 4.24 -14.48
C ARG A 61 2.59 5.01 -15.53
N GLU A 62 2.11 5.06 -16.77
CA GLU A 62 2.68 5.89 -17.85
C GLU A 62 2.51 7.40 -17.57
N LEU A 63 1.51 7.78 -16.77
CA LEU A 63 1.15 9.18 -16.53
C LEU A 63 1.51 9.68 -15.13
N TYR A 64 1.52 8.79 -14.13
CA TYR A 64 1.68 9.14 -12.72
C TYR A 64 2.58 8.14 -11.99
N ASP A 65 3.21 8.60 -10.90
CA ASP A 65 3.68 7.69 -9.86
C ASP A 65 2.49 6.96 -9.23
N ILE A 66 2.69 5.74 -8.74
CA ILE A 66 1.64 4.91 -8.14
C ILE A 66 1.90 4.74 -6.65
N SER A 67 0.91 5.02 -5.82
CA SER A 67 0.84 4.58 -4.43
C SER A 67 -0.07 3.34 -4.34
N PHE A 68 0.39 2.31 -3.65
CA PHE A 68 -0.42 1.15 -3.33
C PHE A 68 -0.97 1.24 -1.92
N HIS A 69 -2.27 1.03 -1.82
CA HIS A 69 -2.98 0.93 -0.55
C HIS A 69 -3.63 -0.45 -0.49
N CYS A 70 -3.26 -1.25 0.50
CA CYS A 70 -3.90 -2.52 0.79
C CYS A 70 -5.06 -2.26 1.74
N THR A 71 -6.11 -3.08 1.66
CA THR A 71 -7.29 -2.95 2.53
C THR A 71 -7.59 -4.21 3.32
N ALA A 72 -6.97 -5.34 2.98
CA ALA A 72 -7.33 -6.64 3.50
C ALA A 72 -6.14 -7.49 3.96
N LEU A 73 -4.95 -6.95 4.24
CA LEU A 73 -3.89 -7.77 4.85
C LEU A 73 -4.25 -8.17 6.28
N GLY A 74 -4.92 -7.28 7.02
CA GLY A 74 -5.33 -7.50 8.41
C GLY A 74 -4.11 -7.66 9.33
N LEU A 75 -3.24 -6.63 9.37
CA LEU A 75 -1.93 -6.70 10.03
C LEU A 75 -2.01 -7.08 11.52
N GLY A 76 -3.12 -6.80 12.21
CA GLY A 76 -3.38 -7.19 13.60
C GLY A 76 -4.05 -8.56 13.77
N SER A 77 -4.31 -9.30 12.70
CA SER A 77 -4.95 -10.62 12.77
C SER A 77 -3.97 -11.72 13.19
N ALA A 78 -4.31 -12.41 14.28
CA ALA A 78 -3.58 -13.60 14.75
C ALA A 78 -3.63 -14.76 13.74
N ALA A 79 -4.58 -14.74 12.80
CA ALA A 79 -4.62 -15.69 11.68
C ALA A 79 -3.45 -15.52 10.68
N GLY A 80 -2.63 -14.48 10.83
CA GLY A 80 -1.48 -14.19 9.99
C GLY A 80 -1.84 -13.68 8.59
N ILE A 81 -0.81 -13.40 7.79
CA ILE A 81 -0.94 -12.88 6.42
C ILE A 81 -1.12 -14.03 5.41
N SER A 82 -2.08 -13.87 4.49
CA SER A 82 -2.32 -14.81 3.39
C SER A 82 -1.08 -14.92 2.50
N HIS A 83 -0.52 -16.13 2.35
CA HIS A 83 0.58 -16.37 1.42
C HIS A 83 0.22 -15.99 -0.02
N LYS A 84 -1.01 -16.29 -0.46
CA LYS A 84 -1.48 -15.98 -1.82
C LYS A 84 -1.59 -14.48 -2.04
N ALA A 85 -2.21 -13.74 -1.10
CA ALA A 85 -2.34 -12.29 -1.23
C ALA A 85 -0.97 -11.61 -1.17
N LEU A 86 -0.08 -12.10 -0.31
CA LEU A 86 1.27 -11.56 -0.17
C LEU A 86 2.11 -11.76 -1.43
N ALA A 87 2.02 -12.93 -2.07
CA ALA A 87 2.67 -13.18 -3.36
C ALA A 87 2.15 -12.22 -4.45
N LYS A 88 0.83 -12.02 -4.52
CA LYS A 88 0.23 -11.07 -5.48
C LYS A 88 0.64 -9.62 -5.22
N LEU A 89 0.71 -9.21 -3.96
CA LEU A 89 1.23 -7.89 -3.59
C LEU A 89 2.69 -7.73 -4.03
N ALA A 90 3.54 -8.73 -3.75
CA ALA A 90 4.94 -8.70 -4.16
C ALA A 90 5.10 -8.61 -5.69
N GLU A 91 4.32 -9.39 -6.46
CA GLU A 91 4.27 -9.32 -7.93
C GLU A 91 3.90 -7.90 -8.42
N LEU A 92 2.89 -7.27 -7.81
CA LEU A 92 2.49 -5.90 -8.16
C LEU A 92 3.59 -4.88 -7.81
N VAL A 93 4.17 -4.98 -6.62
CA VAL A 93 5.25 -4.08 -6.18
C VAL A 93 6.45 -4.19 -7.12
N GLN A 94 6.85 -5.41 -7.49
CA GLN A 94 7.93 -5.64 -8.44
C GLN A 94 7.62 -5.07 -9.82
N ARG A 95 6.37 -5.21 -10.29
CA ARG A 95 5.98 -4.79 -11.64
C ARG A 95 5.84 -3.28 -11.79
N PHE A 96 5.28 -2.59 -10.79
CA PHE A 96 4.90 -1.18 -10.91
C PHE A 96 5.81 -0.21 -10.17
N ASP A 97 6.66 -0.72 -9.27
CA ASP A 97 7.57 0.06 -8.43
C ASP A 97 6.87 1.27 -7.77
N PRO A 98 5.88 1.02 -6.88
CA PRO A 98 5.05 2.07 -6.31
C PRO A 98 5.83 2.98 -5.34
N VAL A 99 5.59 4.28 -5.37
CA VAL A 99 6.27 5.24 -4.48
C VAL A 99 5.97 5.02 -3.00
N LEU A 100 4.80 4.45 -2.68
CA LEU A 100 4.37 4.12 -1.32
C LEU A 100 3.61 2.80 -1.34
N VAL A 101 3.71 2.04 -0.25
CA VAL A 101 2.86 0.87 0.03
C VAL A 101 2.31 1.05 1.44
N SER A 102 1.00 0.95 1.62
CA SER A 102 0.33 1.16 2.90
C SER A 102 -0.77 0.13 3.17
N ASP A 103 -1.13 -0.05 4.45
CA ASP A 103 -2.36 -0.73 4.89
C ASP A 103 -2.76 -0.16 6.27
N HIS A 104 -3.78 -0.74 6.89
CA HIS A 104 -4.35 -0.33 8.16
C HIS A 104 -3.83 -1.20 9.30
N LEU A 105 -3.70 -0.59 10.47
CA LEU A 105 -3.62 -1.31 11.75
C LEU A 105 -5.01 -1.85 12.12
N CYS A 106 -5.37 -3.00 11.55
CA CYS A 106 -6.68 -3.61 11.78
C CYS A 106 -6.62 -5.14 11.89
N PHE A 107 -7.71 -5.70 12.40
CA PHE A 107 -8.02 -7.11 12.35
C PHE A 107 -9.07 -7.36 11.26
N CYS A 108 -8.80 -8.31 10.34
CA CYS A 108 -9.76 -8.70 9.29
C CYS A 108 -9.97 -10.21 9.17
N TRP A 109 -9.05 -11.03 9.71
CA TRP A 109 -9.02 -12.47 9.51
C TRP A 109 -9.03 -13.26 10.82
N VAL A 110 -9.77 -14.37 10.82
CA VAL A 110 -9.80 -15.37 11.88
C VAL A 110 -9.61 -16.77 11.33
N ASN A 111 -9.10 -17.67 12.17
CA ASN A 111 -9.16 -19.11 11.92
C ASN A 111 -10.25 -19.69 12.83
N LEU A 112 -11.30 -20.25 12.24
CA LEU A 112 -12.41 -20.92 12.92
C LEU A 112 -12.59 -22.31 12.32
N ASP A 113 -12.58 -23.35 13.14
CA ASP A 113 -12.72 -24.76 12.72
C ASP A 113 -11.76 -25.18 11.59
N GLY A 114 -10.52 -24.67 11.63
CA GLY A 114 -9.49 -24.93 10.62
C GLY A 114 -9.67 -24.17 9.31
N GLN A 115 -10.67 -23.29 9.21
CA GLN A 115 -10.92 -22.45 8.04
C GLN A 115 -10.55 -20.99 8.31
N ARG A 116 -9.90 -20.35 7.34
CA ARG A 116 -9.59 -18.92 7.39
C ARG A 116 -10.78 -18.13 6.85
N LEU A 117 -11.35 -17.27 7.68
CA LEU A 117 -12.54 -16.48 7.38
C LEU A 117 -12.25 -14.98 7.47
N HIS A 118 -12.93 -14.21 6.62
CA HIS A 118 -12.94 -12.76 6.70
C HIS A 118 -13.96 -12.34 7.77
N ALA A 119 -13.49 -11.74 8.86
CA ALA A 119 -14.31 -11.36 10.01
C ALA A 119 -15.00 -9.99 9.86
N GLY A 120 -14.64 -9.24 8.82
CA GLY A 120 -15.07 -7.86 8.60
C GLY A 120 -13.86 -6.93 8.48
N ASP A 121 -14.05 -5.78 7.84
CA ASP A 121 -12.98 -4.81 7.64
C ASP A 121 -12.77 -3.94 8.87
N LEU A 122 -11.53 -3.51 9.09
CA LEU A 122 -11.16 -2.48 10.06
C LEU A 122 -11.59 -2.79 11.52
N LEU A 123 -11.65 -4.08 11.89
CA LEU A 123 -11.99 -4.43 13.27
C LEU A 123 -10.87 -4.01 14.24
N PRO A 124 -11.23 -3.62 15.47
CA PRO A 124 -10.29 -3.10 16.44
C PRO A 124 -9.28 -4.16 16.87
N VAL A 125 -8.03 -3.73 17.04
CA VAL A 125 -6.96 -4.55 17.61
C VAL A 125 -6.81 -4.21 19.10
N PRO A 126 -6.85 -5.20 20.01
CA PRO A 126 -6.59 -4.98 21.43
C PRO A 126 -5.23 -4.30 21.65
N ARG A 127 -5.16 -3.34 22.58
CA ARG A 127 -3.90 -2.64 22.91
C ARG A 127 -3.09 -3.41 23.94
N THR A 128 -2.61 -4.60 23.57
CA THR A 128 -1.77 -5.46 24.44
C THR A 128 -0.41 -5.75 23.81
N ARG A 129 0.53 -6.29 24.60
CA ARG A 129 1.86 -6.65 24.11
C ARG A 129 1.79 -7.82 23.13
N GLU A 130 0.85 -8.74 23.32
CA GLU A 130 0.59 -9.88 22.46
C GLU A 130 0.10 -9.40 21.08
N SER A 131 -0.85 -8.47 21.05
CA SER A 131 -1.33 -7.87 19.80
C SER A 131 -0.23 -7.07 19.09
N LEU A 132 0.60 -6.34 19.84
CA LEU A 132 1.76 -5.64 19.28
C LEU A 132 2.76 -6.61 18.65
N ALA A 133 3.05 -7.75 19.30
CA ALA A 133 3.96 -8.76 18.78
C ALA A 133 3.43 -9.38 17.47
N VAL A 134 2.13 -9.69 17.40
CA VAL A 134 1.46 -10.16 16.17
C VAL A 134 1.58 -9.12 15.06
N LEU A 135 1.24 -7.87 15.37
CA LEU A 135 1.29 -6.76 14.42
C LEU A 135 2.71 -6.58 13.86
N ALA A 136 3.72 -6.52 14.73
CA ALA A 136 5.11 -6.35 14.33
C ALA A 136 5.61 -7.50 13.45
N ALA A 137 5.29 -8.76 13.81
CA ALA A 137 5.66 -9.92 13.02
C ALA A 137 4.98 -9.93 11.64
N ASN A 138 3.71 -9.53 11.57
CA ASN A 138 2.98 -9.43 10.31
C ASN A 138 3.52 -8.30 9.42
N ILE A 139 3.82 -7.12 9.99
CA ILE A 139 4.46 -6.01 9.26
C ILE A 139 5.81 -6.45 8.69
N ASP A 140 6.68 -7.04 9.52
CA ASP A 140 7.98 -7.53 9.07
C ASP A 140 7.82 -8.51 7.91
N ARG A 141 6.95 -9.51 8.06
CA ARG A 141 6.65 -10.48 7.00
C ARG A 141 6.21 -9.83 5.68
N VAL A 142 5.38 -8.78 5.76
CA VAL A 142 4.96 -8.04 4.55
C VAL A 142 6.14 -7.32 3.94
N GLN A 143 6.90 -6.56 4.73
CA GLN A 143 8.06 -5.79 4.27
C GLN A 143 9.14 -6.69 3.65
N GLN A 144 9.42 -7.86 4.23
CA GLN A 144 10.36 -8.83 3.67
C GLN A 144 9.90 -9.34 2.30
N ALA A 145 8.61 -9.57 2.12
CA ALA A 145 8.07 -10.07 0.86
C ALA A 145 8.05 -9.01 -0.25
N ILE A 146 7.75 -7.74 0.09
CA ILE A 146 7.68 -6.65 -0.89
C ILE A 146 9.02 -5.92 -1.07
N GLY A 147 10.00 -6.18 -0.21
CA GLY A 147 11.35 -5.59 -0.28
C GLY A 147 11.40 -4.08 0.02
N ARG A 148 10.41 -3.53 0.73
CA ARG A 148 10.36 -2.10 1.08
C ARG A 148 9.56 -1.79 2.34
N PRO A 149 9.72 -0.60 2.93
CA PRO A 149 8.92 -0.16 4.06
C PRO A 149 7.43 -0.15 3.75
N LEU A 150 6.63 -0.61 4.72
CA LEU A 150 5.17 -0.54 4.70
C LEU A 150 4.72 0.61 5.63
N LEU A 151 3.78 1.43 5.17
CA LEU A 151 3.15 2.47 5.97
C LEU A 151 1.88 1.91 6.66
N VAL A 152 1.68 2.28 7.93
CA VAL A 152 0.59 1.80 8.81
C VAL A 152 -0.09 2.97 9.50
#